data_AF-A0A945VXJ9-F1
#
_entry.id   AF-A0A945VXJ9-F1
#
_cell.length_a   1.000
_cell.length_b   1.000
_cell.length_c   1.000
_cell.angle_alpha   90.00
_cell.angle_beta   90.00
_cell.angle_gamma   90.00
#
_symmetry.space_group_name_H-M   'P 1'
#
loop_
_entity.id
_entity.type
_entity.pdbx_description
1 polymer ?
#
loop_
_entity_poly.entity_id
_entity_poly.type
_entity_poly.pdbx_seq_one_letter_code
_entity_poly.pdbx_strand_id
1 'polypeptide(L)'
;MTAQEVVDSLTLWSLISSIVSIVIAVFAIWIGWLFYKKGSEAEIRAETALAGIRAQTETLAKISSSQIRQLTKAVTQQSPTEKALIEALSKQTGTSEEIERYINPPVSPDIQEEMVSAYILIYYYAALSNNIITYSLPHVSGEEIINTITPWIDFTNSDFMHMDQVMGKIKEDSIKNNPFAHLYNEVEETWKRLTMSLSKYKKFYPDTN
;
A
#
# COMPACT_ATOMS: atom_id res chain seq x y z
N MET A 1 -29.95 -42.98 34.94
CA MET A 1 -30.30 -41.61 34.53
C MET A 1 -31.76 -41.60 34.13
N THR A 2 -32.57 -40.86 34.86
CA THR A 2 -34.01 -40.74 34.58
C THR A 2 -34.22 -39.69 33.49
N ALA A 3 -35.31 -39.80 32.71
CA ALA A 3 -35.61 -38.84 31.64
C ALA A 3 -35.68 -37.38 32.13
N GLN A 4 -36.01 -37.19 33.42
CA GLN A 4 -36.06 -35.88 34.08
C GLN A 4 -34.68 -35.22 34.20
N GLU A 5 -33.65 -35.97 34.61
CA GLU A 5 -32.27 -35.45 34.77
C GLU A 5 -31.66 -34.97 33.44
N VAL A 6 -32.03 -35.62 32.33
CA VAL A 6 -31.56 -35.24 30.99
C VAL A 6 -32.18 -33.91 30.57
N VAL A 7 -33.48 -33.71 30.81
CA VAL A 7 -34.19 -32.46 30.50
C VAL A 7 -33.65 -31.30 31.34
N ASP A 8 -33.39 -31.52 32.62
CA ASP A 8 -32.83 -30.50 33.52
C ASP A 8 -31.40 -30.10 33.09
N SER A 9 -30.57 -31.06 32.64
CA SER A 9 -29.24 -30.75 32.12
C SER A 9 -29.28 -29.92 30.82
N LEU A 10 -30.21 -30.24 29.90
CA LEU A 10 -30.35 -29.55 28.61
C LEU A 10 -30.83 -28.10 28.80
N THR A 11 -31.76 -27.87 29.73
CA THR A 11 -32.25 -26.52 30.04
C THR A 11 -31.15 -25.65 30.65
N LEU A 12 -30.30 -26.23 31.51
CA LEU A 12 -29.19 -25.52 32.13
C LEU A 12 -28.11 -25.15 31.10
N TRP A 13 -27.79 -26.05 30.16
CA TRP A 13 -26.89 -25.75 29.03
C TRP A 13 -27.45 -24.69 28.08
N SER A 14 -28.75 -24.74 27.80
CA SER A 14 -29.42 -23.73 26.97
C SER A 14 -29.39 -22.34 27.62
N LEU A 15 -29.61 -22.27 28.93
CA LEU A 15 -29.54 -21.02 29.70
C LEU A 15 -28.12 -20.43 29.70
N ILE A 16 -27.10 -21.26 29.94
CA ILE A 16 -25.71 -20.84 29.90
C ILE A 16 -25.33 -20.34 28.49
N SER A 17 -25.71 -21.08 27.45
CA SER A 17 -25.45 -20.70 26.06
C SER A 17 -26.08 -19.36 25.69
N SER A 18 -27.32 -19.12 26.15
CA SER A 18 -28.01 -17.83 25.97
C SER A 18 -27.25 -16.67 26.59
N ILE A 19 -26.77 -16.83 27.84
CA ILE A 19 -26.01 -15.78 28.54
C ILE A 19 -24.68 -15.51 27.82
N VAL A 20 -23.97 -16.56 27.42
CA VAL A 20 -22.70 -16.44 26.69
C VAL A 20 -22.90 -15.72 25.35
N SER A 21 -23.97 -16.03 24.61
CA SER A 21 -24.30 -15.35 23.35
C SER A 21 -24.53 -13.85 23.52
N ILE A 22 -25.19 -13.43 24.61
CA ILE A 22 -25.44 -12.01 24.89
C ILE A 22 -24.12 -11.29 25.20
N VAL A 23 -23.24 -11.91 25.99
CA VAL A 23 -21.93 -11.35 26.32
C VAL A 23 -21.09 -11.16 25.06
N ILE A 24 -21.02 -12.17 24.19
CA ILE A 24 -20.28 -12.08 22.92
C ILE A 24 -20.82 -10.96 22.03
N ALA A 25 -22.15 -10.80 21.95
CA ALA A 25 -22.76 -9.74 21.15
C ALA A 25 -22.37 -8.34 21.65
N VAL A 26 -22.33 -8.12 22.97
CA VAL A 26 -21.89 -6.84 23.55
C VAL A 26 -20.43 -6.56 23.23
N PHE A 27 -19.55 -7.58 23.33
CA PHE A 27 -18.15 -7.44 22.95
C PHE A 27 -17.97 -7.14 21.46
N ALA A 28 -18.74 -7.78 20.58
CA ALA A 28 -18.68 -7.54 19.14
C ALA A 28 -19.07 -6.08 18.81
N ILE A 29 -20.13 -5.55 19.42
CA ILE A 29 -20.54 -4.16 19.25
C ILE A 29 -19.44 -3.20 19.75
N TRP A 30 -18.85 -3.50 20.91
CA TRP A 30 -17.78 -2.67 21.46
C TRP A 30 -16.54 -2.64 20.56
N ILE A 31 -16.10 -3.79 20.06
CA ILE A 31 -14.97 -3.90 19.14
C ILE A 31 -15.27 -3.18 17.83
N GLY A 32 -16.48 -3.36 17.26
CA GLY A 32 -16.92 -2.67 16.06
C GLY A 32 -16.87 -1.15 16.20
N TRP A 33 -17.29 -0.62 17.36
CA TRP A 33 -17.24 0.82 17.64
C TRP A 33 -15.79 1.34 17.75
N LEU A 34 -14.90 0.55 18.35
CA LEU A 34 -13.48 0.91 18.51
C LEU A 34 -12.76 0.95 17.15
N PHE A 35 -13.03 -0.02 16.27
CA PHE A 35 -12.48 -0.03 14.92
C PHE A 35 -13.06 1.08 14.04
N TYR A 36 -14.37 1.36 14.15
CA TYR A 36 -14.99 2.45 13.40
C TYR A 36 -14.36 3.81 13.74
N LYS A 37 -14.13 4.07 15.03
CA LYS A 37 -13.51 5.32 15.47
C LYS A 37 -12.07 5.47 14.95
N LYS A 38 -11.26 4.42 15.05
CA LYS A 38 -9.87 4.43 14.54
C LYS A 38 -9.82 4.52 13.01
N GLY A 39 -10.74 3.84 12.31
CA GLY A 39 -10.86 3.89 10.85
C GLY A 39 -11.23 5.29 10.35
N SER A 40 -12.22 5.94 10.97
CA SER A 40 -12.64 7.29 10.60
C SER A 40 -11.53 8.34 10.82
N GLU A 41 -10.79 8.24 11.93
CA GLU A 41 -9.65 9.14 12.18
C GLU A 41 -8.51 8.92 11.16
N ALA A 42 -8.28 7.68 10.72
CA ALA A 42 -7.28 7.36 9.69
C ALA A 42 -7.70 7.86 8.30
N GLU A 43 -8.99 7.74 7.95
CA GLU A 43 -9.55 8.22 6.69
C GLU A 43 -9.42 9.75 6.56
N ILE A 44 -9.73 10.50 7.62
CA ILE A 44 -9.57 11.97 7.66
C ILE A 44 -8.10 12.37 7.48
N ARG A 45 -7.17 11.65 8.11
CA ARG A 45 -5.71 11.92 7.94
C ARG A 45 -5.25 11.59 6.51
N ALA A 46 -5.72 10.50 5.93
CA ALA A 46 -5.41 10.11 4.56
C ALA A 46 -5.94 11.14 3.55
N GLU A 47 -7.17 11.62 3.73
CA GLU A 47 -7.76 12.66 2.88
C GLU A 47 -6.99 13.99 2.98
N THR A 48 -6.57 14.37 4.18
CA THR A 48 -5.74 15.56 4.41
C THR A 48 -4.36 15.42 3.74
N ALA A 49 -3.73 14.24 3.85
CA ALA A 49 -2.46 13.96 3.20
C ALA A 49 -2.59 13.97 1.66
N LEU A 50 -3.64 13.37 1.12
CA LEU A 50 -3.97 13.38 -0.31
C LEU A 50 -4.23 14.80 -0.84
N ALA A 51 -4.93 15.64 -0.07
CA ALA A 51 -5.12 17.05 -0.40
C ALA A 51 -3.78 17.81 -0.44
N GLY A 52 -2.88 17.52 0.50
CA GLY A 52 -1.50 18.03 0.51
C GLY A 52 -0.70 17.59 -0.73
N ILE A 53 -0.77 16.31 -1.11
CA ILE A 53 -0.10 15.77 -2.30
C ILE A 53 -0.65 16.40 -3.59
N ARG A 54 -1.97 16.60 -3.69
CA ARG A 54 -2.58 17.30 -4.85
C ARG A 54 -2.09 18.74 -4.97
N ALA A 55 -2.04 19.49 -3.86
CA ALA A 55 -1.51 20.85 -3.84
C ALA A 55 -0.03 20.89 -4.27
N GLN A 56 0.78 19.93 -3.82
CA GLN A 56 2.17 19.81 -4.24
C GLN A 56 2.30 19.47 -5.73
N THR A 57 1.44 18.59 -6.25
CA THR A 57 1.42 18.19 -7.67
C THR A 57 1.02 19.36 -8.58
N GLU A 58 0.03 20.16 -8.18
CA GLU A 58 -0.35 21.39 -8.90
C GLU A 58 0.78 22.42 -8.92
N THR A 59 1.50 22.55 -7.81
CA THR A 59 2.65 23.46 -7.71
C THR A 59 3.81 22.97 -8.59
N LEU A 60 4.07 21.67 -8.61
CA LEU A 60 5.08 21.05 -9.46
C LEU A 60 4.74 21.20 -10.95
N ALA A 61 3.47 21.04 -11.33
CA ALA A 61 2.99 21.29 -12.69
C ALA A 61 3.16 22.77 -13.10
N LYS A 62 2.93 23.70 -12.17
CA LYS A 62 3.12 25.14 -12.41
C LYS A 62 4.59 25.53 -12.56
N ILE A 63 5.49 24.92 -11.79
CA ILE A 63 6.94 25.14 -11.90
C ILE A 63 7.47 24.53 -13.20
N SER A 64 7.10 23.29 -13.51
CA SER A 64 7.50 22.60 -14.73
C SER A 64 7.06 23.35 -15.99
N SER A 65 5.81 23.79 -16.04
CA SER A 65 5.31 24.60 -17.16
C SER A 65 6.01 25.96 -17.30
N SER A 66 6.42 26.57 -16.19
CA SER A 66 7.23 27.81 -16.19
C SER A 66 8.65 27.57 -16.73
N GLN A 67 9.30 26.48 -16.30
CA GLN A 67 10.64 26.10 -16.75
C GLN A 67 10.66 25.74 -18.24
N ILE A 68 9.68 24.94 -18.70
CA ILE A 68 9.52 24.63 -20.12
C ILE A 68 9.30 25.91 -20.93
N ARG A 69 8.45 26.82 -20.46
CA ARG A 69 8.19 28.10 -21.14
C ARG A 69 9.45 28.98 -21.22
N GLN A 70 10.31 28.98 -20.21
CA GLN A 70 11.58 29.72 -20.23
C GLN A 70 12.61 29.08 -21.18
N LEU A 71 12.70 27.75 -21.19
CA LEU A 71 13.56 27.01 -22.14
C LEU A 71 13.08 27.19 -23.58
N THR A 72 11.77 27.12 -23.83
CA THR A 72 11.18 27.40 -25.14
C THR A 72 11.46 28.84 -25.56
N LYS A 73 11.34 29.82 -24.66
CA LYS A 73 11.65 31.22 -24.94
C LYS A 73 13.15 31.44 -25.23
N ALA A 74 14.03 30.73 -24.53
CA ALA A 74 15.47 30.77 -24.75
C ALA A 74 15.89 30.12 -26.09
N VAL A 75 15.20 29.05 -26.51
CA VAL A 75 15.47 28.35 -27.78
C VAL A 75 14.85 29.09 -28.98
N THR A 76 13.74 29.80 -28.80
CA THR A 76 13.06 30.52 -29.90
C THR A 76 13.61 31.92 -30.16
N GLN A 77 14.42 32.50 -29.26
CA GLN A 77 15.12 33.76 -29.52
C GLN A 77 16.54 33.48 -30.07
N GLN A 78 16.72 33.62 -31.39
CA GLN A 78 18.01 33.48 -32.07
C GLN A 78 19.05 34.52 -31.60
N SER A 79 20.05 34.09 -30.81
CA SER A 79 21.42 34.62 -30.54
C SER A 79 21.59 36.11 -30.15
N PRO A 80 22.60 36.57 -29.36
CA PRO A 80 23.84 35.91 -28.92
C PRO A 80 24.00 35.96 -27.40
N THR A 81 23.82 34.84 -26.71
CA THR A 81 23.83 34.84 -25.24
C THR A 81 24.41 33.56 -24.65
N GLU A 82 25.43 32.94 -25.25
CA GLU A 82 26.15 31.85 -24.57
C GLU A 82 26.76 32.32 -23.24
N LYS A 83 27.26 33.57 -23.17
CA LYS A 83 27.75 34.14 -21.90
C LYS A 83 26.63 34.47 -20.91
N ALA A 84 25.47 34.95 -21.38
CA ALA A 84 24.34 35.21 -20.49
C ALA A 84 23.58 33.94 -20.09
N LEU A 85 23.63 32.87 -20.89
CA LEU A 85 23.17 31.52 -20.52
C LEU A 85 24.07 30.92 -19.45
N ILE A 86 25.39 31.04 -19.59
CA ILE A 86 26.33 30.57 -18.56
C ILE A 86 26.21 31.42 -17.28
N GLU A 87 25.99 32.74 -17.39
CA GLU A 87 25.77 33.62 -16.23
C GLU A 87 24.40 33.39 -15.56
N ALA A 88 23.34 33.13 -16.34
CA ALA A 88 22.03 32.77 -15.81
C ALA A 88 22.02 31.37 -15.20
N LEU A 89 22.67 30.39 -15.83
CA LEU A 89 22.82 29.03 -15.29
C LEU A 89 23.68 29.03 -14.02
N SER A 90 24.76 29.83 -13.95
CA SER A 90 25.60 29.93 -12.75
C SER A 90 24.96 30.72 -11.60
N LYS A 91 24.03 31.66 -11.89
CA LYS A 91 23.16 32.27 -10.88
C LYS A 91 22.03 31.35 -10.43
N GLN A 92 21.62 30.39 -11.26
CA GLN A 92 20.52 29.44 -11.01
C GLN A 92 21.00 28.11 -10.39
N THR A 93 22.29 27.77 -10.48
CA THR A 93 22.87 26.65 -9.70
C THR A 93 22.95 26.93 -8.20
N GLY A 94 22.76 28.20 -7.78
CA GLY A 94 22.67 28.58 -6.37
C GLY A 94 21.32 28.30 -5.70
N THR A 95 20.27 27.92 -6.44
CA THR A 95 18.93 27.61 -5.89
C THR A 95 18.66 26.12 -5.75
N SER A 96 19.67 25.26 -5.96
CA SER A 96 19.51 23.80 -5.87
C SER A 96 19.06 23.35 -4.48
N GLU A 97 19.55 23.97 -3.39
CA GLU A 97 19.15 23.58 -2.03
C GLU A 97 17.72 23.99 -1.68
N GLU A 98 17.24 25.15 -2.15
CA GLU A 98 15.84 25.55 -1.91
C GLU A 98 14.89 24.69 -2.74
N ILE A 99 15.22 24.44 -4.01
CA ILE A 99 14.42 23.56 -4.88
C ILE A 99 14.45 22.11 -4.35
N GLU A 100 15.60 21.61 -3.87
CA GLU A 100 15.67 20.32 -3.18
C GLU A 100 14.83 20.29 -1.91
N ARG A 101 14.83 21.35 -1.10
CA ARG A 101 13.96 21.42 0.09
C ARG A 101 12.48 21.53 -0.26
N TYR A 102 12.12 22.08 -1.41
CA TYR A 102 10.72 22.11 -1.87
C TYR A 102 10.29 20.79 -2.51
N ILE A 103 11.19 20.07 -3.18
CA ILE A 103 10.94 18.76 -3.79
C ILE A 103 11.00 17.63 -2.75
N ASN A 104 11.95 17.72 -1.82
CA ASN A 104 12.14 16.85 -0.67
C ASN A 104 12.03 17.69 0.61
N PRO A 105 10.81 18.07 1.02
CA PRO A 105 10.64 18.72 2.32
C PRO A 105 11.28 17.84 3.39
N PRO A 106 12.00 18.42 4.37
CA PRO A 106 12.53 17.65 5.49
C PRO A 106 11.35 17.02 6.22
N VAL A 107 11.10 15.76 5.92
CA VAL A 107 10.10 14.94 6.60
C VAL A 107 10.59 14.77 8.02
N SER A 108 9.76 15.10 9.01
CA SER A 108 10.15 14.91 10.41
C SER A 108 10.53 13.45 10.64
N PRO A 109 11.52 13.16 11.51
CA PRO A 109 11.95 11.78 11.78
C PRO A 109 10.77 10.87 12.12
N ASP A 110 9.81 11.37 12.90
CA ASP A 110 8.59 10.66 13.27
C ASP A 110 7.73 10.26 12.06
N ILE A 111 7.58 11.15 11.07
CA ILE A 111 6.81 10.84 9.85
C ILE A 111 7.59 9.86 8.96
N GLN A 112 8.93 9.93 8.95
CA GLN A 112 9.74 8.95 8.22
C GLN A 112 9.58 7.54 8.82
N GLU A 113 9.58 7.41 10.13
CA GLU A 113 9.35 6.12 10.81
C GLU A 113 7.93 5.59 10.57
N GLU A 114 6.92 6.47 10.60
CA GLU A 114 5.53 6.10 10.28
C GLU A 114 5.38 5.67 8.82
N MET A 115 6.05 6.36 7.88
CA MET A 115 6.08 5.98 6.47
C MET A 115 6.71 4.60 6.26
N VAL A 116 7.84 4.31 6.89
CA VAL A 116 8.48 2.97 6.81
C VAL A 116 7.52 1.90 7.33
N SER A 117 6.84 2.17 8.45
CA SER A 117 5.83 1.28 9.02
C SER A 117 4.69 1.01 8.02
N ALA A 118 4.17 2.06 7.39
CA ALA A 118 3.12 1.95 6.39
C ALA A 118 3.58 1.14 5.16
N TYR A 119 4.80 1.36 4.67
CA TYR A 119 5.34 0.60 3.55
C TYR A 119 5.51 -0.88 3.86
N ILE A 120 5.99 -1.23 5.07
CA ILE A 120 6.09 -2.61 5.52
C ILE A 120 4.70 -3.28 5.53
N LEU A 121 3.69 -2.60 6.06
CA LEU A 121 2.32 -3.10 6.08
C LEU A 121 1.73 -3.28 4.68
N ILE A 122 1.89 -2.29 3.80
CA ILE A 122 1.42 -2.38 2.41
C ILE A 122 2.13 -3.52 1.68
N TYR A 123 3.44 -3.69 1.87
CA TYR A 123 4.20 -4.79 1.27
C TYR A 123 3.69 -6.16 1.74
N TYR A 124 3.43 -6.31 3.04
CA TYR A 124 2.82 -7.50 3.61
C TYR A 124 1.45 -7.81 3.02
N TYR A 125 0.55 -6.82 3.00
CA TYR A 125 -0.79 -7.01 2.47
C TYR A 125 -0.83 -7.21 0.96
N ALA A 126 0.09 -6.62 0.19
CA ALA A 126 0.22 -6.88 -1.23
C ALA A 126 0.60 -8.35 -1.50
N ALA A 127 1.56 -8.88 -0.74
CA ALA A 127 1.97 -10.28 -0.83
C ALA A 127 0.82 -11.23 -0.44
N LEU A 128 0.16 -10.95 0.68
CA LEU A 128 -0.96 -11.74 1.18
C LEU A 128 -2.16 -11.71 0.22
N SER A 129 -2.50 -10.54 -0.32
CA SER A 129 -3.63 -10.38 -1.25
C SER A 129 -3.41 -11.16 -2.54
N ASN A 130 -2.20 -11.10 -3.11
CA ASN A 130 -1.87 -11.90 -4.29
C ASN A 130 -2.04 -13.40 -4.03
N ASN A 131 -1.59 -13.88 -2.87
CA ASN A 131 -1.75 -15.28 -2.47
C ASN A 131 -3.23 -15.65 -2.29
N ILE A 132 -3.98 -14.90 -1.49
CA ILE A 132 -5.40 -15.19 -1.20
C ILE A 132 -6.27 -15.13 -2.46
N ILE A 133 -6.09 -14.10 -3.29
CA ILE A 133 -6.84 -13.97 -4.54
C ILE A 133 -6.57 -15.17 -5.43
N THR A 134 -5.31 -15.61 -5.54
CA THR A 134 -4.97 -16.79 -6.34
C THR A 134 -5.74 -18.05 -5.90
N TYR A 135 -5.89 -18.29 -4.58
CA TYR A 135 -6.65 -19.43 -4.06
C TYR A 135 -8.17 -19.25 -4.19
N SER A 136 -8.65 -18.02 -4.29
CA SER A 136 -10.08 -17.69 -4.33
C SER A 136 -10.63 -17.59 -5.76
N LEU A 137 -9.76 -17.66 -6.77
CA LEU A 137 -10.17 -17.58 -8.16
C LEU A 137 -10.92 -18.84 -8.61
N PRO A 138 -11.95 -18.69 -9.45
CA PRO A 138 -12.71 -19.83 -9.97
C PRO A 138 -11.81 -20.68 -10.87
N HIS A 139 -11.99 -22.00 -10.84
CA HIS A 139 -11.30 -22.91 -11.75
C HIS A 139 -12.02 -22.85 -13.11
N VAL A 140 -11.56 -21.94 -13.97
CA VAL A 140 -12.04 -21.82 -15.36
C VAL A 140 -10.98 -22.36 -16.33
N SER A 141 -11.40 -22.83 -17.50
CA SER A 141 -10.56 -23.46 -18.53
C SER A 141 -10.65 -22.72 -19.87
N GLY A 142 -9.63 -22.83 -20.71
CA GLY A 142 -9.58 -22.19 -22.04
C GLY A 142 -9.60 -20.65 -22.01
N GLU A 143 -10.32 -20.05 -22.95
CA GLU A 143 -10.31 -18.59 -23.21
C GLU A 143 -10.86 -17.75 -22.03
N GLU A 144 -11.66 -18.36 -21.16
CA GLU A 144 -12.28 -17.71 -20.00
C GLU A 144 -11.26 -17.32 -18.92
N ILE A 145 -10.10 -17.98 -18.86
CA ILE A 145 -8.98 -17.64 -17.97
C ILE A 145 -8.34 -16.32 -18.36
N ILE A 146 -8.21 -16.08 -19.67
CA ILE A 146 -7.59 -14.87 -20.20
C ILE A 146 -8.41 -13.64 -19.79
N ASN A 147 -9.73 -13.77 -19.82
CA ASN A 147 -10.63 -12.67 -19.52
C ASN A 147 -10.95 -12.53 -18.03
N THR A 148 -10.94 -13.63 -17.27
CA THR A 148 -11.45 -13.64 -15.88
C THR A 148 -10.35 -13.73 -14.83
N ILE A 149 -9.25 -14.46 -15.08
CA ILE A 149 -8.20 -14.72 -14.08
C ILE A 149 -6.99 -13.81 -14.29
N THR A 150 -6.56 -13.68 -15.54
CA THR A 150 -5.32 -12.96 -15.90
C THR A 150 -5.28 -11.54 -15.34
N PRO A 151 -6.34 -10.71 -15.44
CA PRO A 151 -6.30 -9.34 -14.93
C PRO A 151 -6.05 -9.27 -13.42
N TRP A 152 -6.62 -10.18 -12.63
CA TRP A 152 -6.46 -10.18 -11.17
C TRP A 152 -5.09 -10.65 -10.74
N ILE A 153 -4.57 -11.71 -11.37
CA ILE A 153 -3.23 -12.21 -11.07
C ILE A 153 -2.19 -11.17 -11.46
N ASP A 154 -2.30 -10.59 -12.65
CA ASP A 154 -1.34 -9.59 -13.12
C ASP A 154 -1.41 -8.30 -12.28
N PHE A 155 -2.61 -7.84 -11.92
CA PHE A 155 -2.79 -6.67 -11.07
C PHE A 155 -2.14 -6.87 -9.68
N THR A 156 -2.50 -7.95 -8.99
CA THR A 156 -2.00 -8.21 -7.63
C THR A 156 -0.50 -8.54 -7.61
N ASN A 157 0.00 -9.22 -8.64
CA ASN A 157 1.43 -9.47 -8.81
C ASN A 157 2.18 -8.16 -9.11
N SER A 158 1.61 -7.30 -9.96
CA SER A 158 2.17 -5.98 -10.24
C SER A 158 2.28 -5.16 -8.97
N ASP A 159 1.22 -5.08 -8.16
CA ASP A 159 1.23 -4.34 -6.88
C ASP A 159 2.33 -4.85 -5.94
N PHE A 160 2.44 -6.18 -5.82
CA PHE A 160 3.52 -6.78 -5.03
C PHE A 160 4.91 -6.41 -5.55
N MET A 161 5.14 -6.51 -6.86
CA MET A 161 6.45 -6.22 -7.47
C MET A 161 6.82 -4.73 -7.36
N HIS A 162 5.85 -3.82 -7.46
CA HIS A 162 6.08 -2.40 -7.22
C HIS A 162 6.50 -2.17 -5.77
N MET A 163 5.81 -2.81 -4.82
CA MET A 163 6.17 -2.69 -3.41
C MET A 163 7.52 -3.32 -3.08
N ASP A 164 7.88 -4.45 -3.71
CA ASP A 164 9.21 -5.06 -3.57
C ASP A 164 10.33 -4.08 -4.00
N GLN A 165 10.12 -3.36 -5.10
CA GLN A 165 11.05 -2.33 -5.55
C GLN A 165 11.12 -1.11 -4.62
N VAL A 166 9.99 -0.72 -4.01
CA VAL A 166 9.97 0.36 -3.02
C VAL A 166 10.73 -0.05 -1.77
N MET A 167 10.46 -1.25 -1.25
CA MET A 167 11.14 -1.79 -0.07
C MET A 167 12.65 -1.93 -0.29
N GLY A 168 13.08 -2.33 -1.49
CA GLY A 168 14.49 -2.40 -1.86
C GLY A 168 15.24 -1.05 -1.85
N LYS A 169 14.54 0.08 -1.78
CA LYS A 169 15.15 1.43 -1.67
C LYS A 169 15.20 1.95 -0.23
N ILE A 170 14.52 1.29 0.71
CA ILE A 170 14.52 1.68 2.12
C ILE A 170 15.79 1.14 2.78
N LYS A 171 16.40 1.95 3.67
CA LYS A 171 17.59 1.52 4.41
C LYS A 171 17.26 0.33 5.32
N GLU A 172 18.11 -0.68 5.30
CA GLU A 172 17.92 -1.92 6.06
C GLU A 172 17.79 -1.66 7.57
N ASP A 173 18.56 -0.70 8.12
CA ASP A 173 18.48 -0.31 9.53
C ASP A 173 17.12 0.28 9.89
N SER A 174 16.48 1.00 8.97
CA SER A 174 15.13 1.56 9.19
C SER A 174 14.08 0.45 9.24
N ILE A 175 14.28 -0.64 8.50
CA ILE A 175 13.39 -1.81 8.52
C ILE A 175 13.61 -2.61 9.80
N LYS A 176 14.87 -2.93 10.15
CA LYS A 176 15.22 -3.76 11.32
C LYS A 176 14.77 -3.16 12.64
N ASN A 177 14.84 -1.84 12.77
CA ASN A 177 14.43 -1.13 13.99
C ASN A 177 12.93 -0.83 14.03
N ASN A 178 12.18 -1.16 12.97
CA ASN A 178 10.75 -0.89 12.90
C ASN A 178 9.93 -1.91 13.73
N PRO A 179 8.85 -1.49 14.43
CA PRO A 179 7.98 -2.42 15.16
C PRO A 179 7.38 -3.56 14.30
N PHE A 180 7.21 -3.32 13.00
CA PHE A 180 6.64 -4.27 12.05
C PHE A 180 7.70 -5.07 11.26
N ALA A 181 8.98 -5.03 11.64
CA ALA A 181 10.06 -5.76 10.97
C ALA A 181 9.76 -7.26 10.77
N HIS A 182 9.04 -7.87 11.71
CA HIS A 182 8.62 -9.26 11.63
C HIS A 182 7.73 -9.55 10.41
N LEU A 183 6.85 -8.62 10.03
CA LEU A 183 6.00 -8.76 8.84
C LEU A 183 6.81 -8.67 7.55
N TYR A 184 7.79 -7.76 7.51
CA TYR A 184 8.72 -7.68 6.38
C TYR A 184 9.49 -9.01 6.21
N ASN A 185 10.03 -9.55 7.30
CA ASN A 185 10.74 -10.83 7.28
C ASN A 185 9.82 -11.98 6.84
N GLU A 186 8.56 -11.99 7.29
CA GLU A 186 7.58 -12.98 6.88
C GLU A 186 7.33 -12.92 5.36
N VAL A 187 7.30 -11.73 4.76
CA VAL A 187 7.20 -11.60 3.29
C VAL A 187 8.43 -12.17 2.60
N GLU A 188 9.63 -11.74 2.99
CA GLU A 188 10.88 -12.19 2.34
C GLU A 188 11.08 -13.72 2.48
N GLU A 189 10.76 -14.27 3.64
CA GLU A 189 10.94 -15.70 3.92
C GLU A 189 9.80 -16.54 3.35
N THR A 190 8.55 -16.10 3.44
CA THR A 190 7.40 -16.95 3.10
C THR A 190 6.70 -16.45 1.84
N TRP A 191 6.12 -15.25 1.90
CA TRP A 191 5.13 -14.84 0.90
C TRP A 191 5.71 -14.56 -0.47
N LYS A 192 6.91 -13.97 -0.54
CA LYS A 192 7.60 -13.63 -1.79
C LYS A 192 7.83 -14.84 -2.69
N ARG A 193 8.11 -16.00 -2.09
CA ARG A 193 8.26 -17.27 -2.82
C ARG A 193 6.93 -17.84 -3.28
N LEU A 194 5.84 -17.51 -2.58
CA LEU A 194 4.50 -18.00 -2.86
C LEU A 194 3.74 -17.11 -3.85
N THR A 195 4.08 -15.82 -3.95
CA THR A 195 3.49 -14.87 -4.91
C THR A 195 3.33 -15.49 -6.29
N MET A 196 2.10 -15.41 -6.80
CA MET A 196 1.67 -16.00 -8.05
C MET A 196 1.74 -14.97 -9.17
N SER A 197 2.50 -15.31 -10.21
CA SER A 197 2.44 -14.67 -11.52
C SER A 197 1.59 -15.53 -12.47
N LEU A 198 1.13 -14.96 -13.58
CA LEU A 198 0.42 -15.73 -14.61
C LEU A 198 1.22 -16.95 -15.11
N SER A 199 2.54 -16.77 -15.28
CA SER A 199 3.44 -17.85 -15.69
C SER A 199 3.49 -18.99 -14.67
N LYS A 200 3.48 -18.65 -13.38
CA LYS A 200 3.47 -19.61 -12.28
C LYS A 200 2.10 -20.28 -12.16
N TYR A 201 1.02 -19.53 -12.31
CA TYR A 201 -0.36 -20.03 -12.28
C TYR A 201 -0.59 -21.10 -13.35
N LYS A 202 -0.23 -20.84 -14.60
CA LYS A 202 -0.34 -21.82 -15.71
C LYS A 202 0.46 -23.11 -15.47
N LYS A 203 1.56 -23.03 -14.72
CA LYS A 203 2.37 -24.20 -14.35
C LYS A 203 1.69 -25.07 -13.30
N PHE A 204 0.98 -24.46 -12.35
CA PHE A 204 0.23 -25.18 -11.30
C PHE A 204 -1.09 -25.76 -11.81
N TYR A 205 -1.71 -25.11 -12.80
CA TYR A 205 -2.98 -25.53 -13.38
C TYR A 205 -2.82 -25.78 -14.89
N PRO A 206 -2.16 -26.87 -15.32
CA PRO A 206 -1.87 -27.11 -16.74
C PRO A 206 -3.11 -27.30 -17.62
N ASP A 207 -4.25 -27.66 -17.02
CA ASP A 207 -5.55 -27.79 -17.69
C ASP A 207 -6.18 -26.43 -18.07
N THR A 208 -5.46 -25.33 -17.84
CA THR A 208 -5.83 -23.94 -18.16
C THR A 208 -5.30 -23.47 -19.51
N ASN A 209 -4.69 -24.35 -20.32
CA ASN A 209 -4.32 -24.06 -21.71
C ASN A 209 -5.42 -24.44 -22.70
#